data_AF-A0A950WRN7-F1
#
_entry.id   AF-A0A950WRN7-F1
#
_cell.length_a   1.000
_cell.length_b   1.000
_cell.length_c   1.000
_cell.angle_alpha   90.00
_cell.angle_beta   90.00
_cell.angle_gamma   90.00
#
_symmetry.space_group_name_H-M   'P 1'
#
loop_
_entity.id
_entity.type
_entity.pdbx_description
1 polymer ?
#
loop_
_entity_poly.entity_id
_entity_poly.type
_entity_poly.pdbx_seq_one_letter_code
_entity_poly.pdbx_strand_id
1 'polypeptide(L)'
;MLAGMAAGSQAQEAGTASNEEAAIMVPRLDRLGVSNGIALPRPLGAGDVVRVRRIFELQRQGDLAAAQTLIAELEDTRLTGSILASLYLSRTYTATVAELRAWLERYGSQPDANPIYSL
;
A
#
# COMPACT_ATOMS: atom_id res chain seq x y z
N MET A 1 -6.56 -74.54 41.44
CA MET A 1 -5.28 -73.81 41.56
C MET A 1 -5.30 -72.63 40.61
N LEU A 2 -5.23 -71.41 41.17
CA LEU A 2 -4.64 -70.15 40.66
C LEU A 2 -4.93 -69.65 39.23
N ALA A 3 -5.79 -68.63 39.18
CA ALA A 3 -5.67 -67.28 38.60
C ALA A 3 -4.94 -67.00 37.25
N GLY A 4 -5.60 -66.18 36.42
CA GLY A 4 -4.98 -65.38 35.36
C GLY A 4 -5.99 -64.45 34.67
N MET A 5 -6.14 -63.22 35.19
CA MET A 5 -6.87 -62.11 34.57
C MET A 5 -5.99 -61.35 33.56
N ALA A 6 -6.56 -60.96 32.42
CA ALA A 6 -6.31 -59.72 31.68
C ALA A 6 -7.57 -59.49 30.82
N ALA A 7 -8.49 -58.57 31.11
CA ALA A 7 -8.39 -57.11 30.95
C ALA A 7 -7.76 -56.73 29.59
N GLY A 8 -8.47 -56.16 28.62
CA GLY A 8 -9.82 -55.62 28.63
C GLY A 8 -10.21 -55.02 27.28
N SER A 9 -11.38 -54.36 27.31
CA SER A 9 -11.85 -53.22 26.50
C SER A 9 -12.00 -53.44 24.98
N GLN A 10 -13.22 -53.73 24.50
CA GLN A 10 -14.21 -52.77 23.96
C GLN A 10 -13.67 -51.90 22.80
N ALA A 11 -14.05 -52.22 21.54
CA ALA A 11 -15.10 -51.55 20.74
C ALA A 11 -14.65 -50.16 20.23
N GLN A 12 -14.24 -50.02 18.96
CA GLN A 12 -15.05 -49.75 17.74
C GLN A 12 -15.49 -48.27 17.62
N GLU A 13 -14.94 -47.55 16.63
CA GLU A 13 -15.52 -46.38 15.89
C GLU A 13 -14.43 -45.91 14.89
N ALA A 14 -14.49 -46.13 13.56
CA ALA A 14 -15.43 -45.68 12.52
C ALA A 14 -15.41 -44.16 12.25
N GLY A 15 -15.06 -43.79 11.00
CA GLY A 15 -15.15 -42.44 10.44
C GLY A 15 -13.84 -41.64 10.59
N THR A 16 -13.34 -40.89 9.62
CA THR A 16 -13.88 -40.34 8.38
C THR A 16 -12.69 -39.90 7.52
N ALA A 17 -12.79 -40.06 6.19
CA ALA A 17 -11.91 -39.38 5.25
C ALA A 17 -11.96 -37.86 5.52
N SER A 18 -10.80 -37.22 5.67
CA SER A 18 -10.67 -35.78 5.51
C SER A 18 -9.22 -35.50 5.11
N ASN A 19 -8.97 -35.41 3.80
CA ASN A 19 -9.08 -34.17 3.04
C ASN A 19 -7.73 -33.45 3.09
N GLU A 20 -7.06 -33.46 1.94
CA GLU A 20 -6.24 -32.33 1.46
C GLU A 20 -5.22 -31.84 2.46
N GLU A 21 -4.08 -32.52 2.45
CA GLU A 21 -2.77 -31.99 2.84
C GLU A 21 -2.46 -30.77 1.97
N ALA A 22 -3.19 -29.68 2.21
CA ALA A 22 -2.84 -28.35 1.77
C ALA A 22 -1.56 -28.02 2.55
N ALA A 23 -0.43 -28.26 1.91
CA ALA A 23 0.83 -27.65 2.30
C ALA A 23 0.61 -26.13 2.31
N ILE A 24 0.24 -25.59 3.48
CA ILE A 24 0.23 -24.15 3.69
C ILE A 24 1.70 -23.76 3.58
N MET A 25 2.07 -23.19 2.44
CA MET A 25 3.34 -22.52 2.25
C MET A 25 3.30 -21.25 3.09
N VAL A 26 3.54 -21.41 4.40
CA VAL A 26 3.88 -20.29 5.26
C VAL A 26 5.22 -19.79 4.72
N PRO A 27 5.33 -18.54 4.21
CA PRO A 27 6.62 -18.03 3.82
C PRO A 27 7.50 -18.03 5.06
N ARG A 28 8.51 -18.91 5.08
CA ARG A 28 9.57 -18.91 6.11
C ARG A 28 10.48 -17.69 5.89
N LEU A 29 9.94 -16.52 6.17
CA LEU A 29 10.64 -15.23 6.19
C LEU A 29 11.78 -15.24 7.22
N ASP A 30 11.68 -16.10 8.23
CA ASP A 30 12.68 -16.34 9.27
C ASP A 30 13.96 -17.02 8.74
N ARG A 31 13.87 -17.88 7.71
CA ARG A 31 15.00 -18.69 7.24
C ARG A 31 15.94 -17.96 6.27
N LEU A 32 15.54 -16.79 5.76
CA LEU A 32 16.31 -16.01 4.79
C LEU A 32 17.38 -15.10 5.43
N GLY A 33 17.62 -15.21 6.74
CA GLY A 33 18.62 -14.36 7.42
C GLY A 33 18.26 -12.88 7.45
N VAL A 34 17.00 -12.54 7.15
CA VAL A 34 16.47 -11.17 7.21
C VAL A 34 16.05 -10.86 8.64
N SER A 35 17.00 -10.95 9.58
CA SER A 35 16.82 -10.49 10.96
C SER A 35 17.11 -9.00 11.14
N ASN A 36 17.35 -8.27 10.05
CA ASN A 36 17.16 -6.82 10.03
C ASN A 36 15.70 -6.56 9.67
N GLY A 37 14.85 -6.37 10.68
CA GLY A 37 13.43 -6.12 10.51
C GLY A 37 13.19 -5.11 9.39
N ILE A 38 12.62 -5.59 8.27
CA ILE A 38 12.23 -4.73 7.15
C ILE A 38 11.20 -3.77 7.74
N ALA A 39 11.59 -2.51 7.93
CA ALA A 39 10.66 -1.47 8.32
C ALA A 39 9.62 -1.33 7.21
N LEU A 40 8.42 -1.83 7.46
CA LEU A 40 7.31 -1.69 6.53
C LEU A 40 7.01 -0.20 6.34
N PRO A 41 6.66 0.25 5.12
CA PRO A 41 6.28 1.63 4.91
C PRO A 41 5.07 1.96 5.78
N ARG A 42 5.16 3.06 6.53
CA ARG A 42 4.05 3.54 7.35
C ARG A 42 2.96 4.10 6.43
N PRO A 43 1.70 3.65 6.57
CA PRO A 43 0.60 4.21 5.80
C PRO A 43 0.41 5.70 6.12
N LEU A 44 -0.23 6.40 5.19
CA LEU A 44 -0.65 7.78 5.37
C LEU A 44 -1.71 7.88 6.48
N GLY A 45 -1.72 8.99 7.23
CA GLY A 45 -2.72 9.23 8.26
C GLY A 45 -4.14 9.28 7.68
N ALA A 46 -5.15 8.83 8.44
CA ALA A 46 -6.52 8.74 7.95
C ALA A 46 -7.08 10.10 7.45
N GLY A 47 -6.74 11.20 8.11
CA GLY A 47 -7.14 12.55 7.70
C GLY A 47 -6.58 12.92 6.31
N ASP A 48 -5.29 12.73 6.11
CA ASP A 48 -4.64 12.99 4.82
C ASP A 48 -5.13 12.03 3.73
N VAL A 49 -5.46 10.78 4.04
CA VAL A 49 -6.08 9.87 3.05
C VAL A 49 -7.39 10.45 2.51
N VAL A 50 -8.21 11.03 3.38
CA VAL A 50 -9.47 11.69 2.96
C VAL A 50 -9.18 12.92 2.11
N ARG A 51 -8.25 13.79 2.53
CA ARG A 51 -7.87 15.00 1.79
C ARG A 51 -7.30 14.65 0.41
N VAL A 52 -6.36 13.72 0.33
CA VAL A 52 -5.73 13.28 -0.93
C VAL A 52 -6.77 12.71 -1.90
N ARG A 53 -7.69 11.86 -1.43
CA ARG A 53 -8.78 11.36 -2.28
C ARG A 53 -9.64 12.50 -2.82
N ARG A 54 -9.96 13.49 -1.99
CA ARG A 54 -10.75 14.66 -2.40
C ARG A 54 -10.00 15.55 -3.39
N ILE A 55 -8.69 15.75 -3.21
CA ILE A 55 -7.84 16.52 -4.13
C ILE A 55 -7.91 15.92 -5.54
N PHE A 56 -7.73 14.61 -5.69
CA PHE A 56 -7.81 13.96 -7.00
C PHE A 56 -9.19 14.06 -7.65
N GLU A 57 -10.26 14.03 -6.84
CA GLU A 57 -11.62 14.24 -7.36
C GLU A 57 -11.80 15.67 -7.87
N LEU A 58 -11.36 16.67 -7.10
CA LEU A 58 -11.43 18.08 -7.49
C LEU A 58 -10.60 18.37 -8.76
N GLN A 59 -9.40 17.79 -8.87
CA GLN A 59 -8.57 17.90 -10.07
C GLN A 59 -9.30 17.35 -11.31
N ARG A 60 -9.97 16.19 -11.21
CA ARG A 60 -10.77 15.63 -12.31
C ARG A 60 -11.97 16.50 -12.68
N GLN A 61 -12.56 17.17 -11.70
CA GLN A 61 -13.69 18.09 -11.88
C GLN A 61 -13.24 19.46 -12.45
N GLY A 62 -11.94 19.76 -12.46
CA GLY A 62 -11.39 21.04 -12.87
C GLY A 62 -11.43 22.12 -11.78
N ASP A 63 -11.84 21.79 -10.56
CA ASP A 63 -11.83 22.71 -9.41
C ASP A 63 -10.43 22.75 -8.77
N LEU A 64 -9.50 23.35 -9.51
CA LEU A 64 -8.10 23.43 -9.11
C LEU A 64 -7.89 24.32 -7.88
N ALA A 65 -8.73 25.34 -7.69
CA ALA A 65 -8.64 26.23 -6.54
C ALA A 65 -8.90 25.47 -5.23
N ALA A 66 -9.99 24.70 -5.17
CA ALA A 66 -10.30 23.89 -3.99
C ALA A 66 -9.26 22.78 -3.76
N ALA A 67 -8.74 22.17 -4.83
CA ALA A 67 -7.66 21.19 -4.74
C ALA A 67 -6.39 21.81 -4.12
N GLN A 68 -5.98 23.02 -4.55
CA GLN A 68 -4.80 23.70 -4.01
C GLN A 68 -4.96 24.06 -2.53
N THR A 69 -6.15 24.46 -2.09
CA THR A 69 -6.44 24.67 -0.67
C THR A 69 -6.23 23.39 0.14
N LEU A 70 -6.79 22.27 -0.31
CA LEU A 70 -6.63 20.98 0.38
C LEU A 70 -5.18 20.47 0.37
N ILE A 71 -4.41 20.75 -0.69
CA ILE A 71 -2.98 20.42 -0.74
C ILE A 71 -2.20 21.17 0.34
N ALA A 72 -2.55 22.44 0.59
CA ALA A 72 -1.92 23.24 1.64
C ALA A 72 -2.28 22.78 3.06
N GLU A 73 -3.39 22.05 3.23
CA GLU A 73 -3.86 21.50 4.51
C GLU A 73 -3.34 20.09 4.82
N LEU A 74 -2.55 19.48 3.92
CA LEU A 74 -1.95 18.16 4.16
C LEU A 74 -0.95 18.22 5.31
N GLU A 75 -1.09 17.30 6.26
CA GLU A 75 -0.13 17.17 7.37
C GLU A 75 1.17 16.51 6.87
N ASP A 76 1.04 15.54 5.97
CA ASP A 76 2.13 14.83 5.33
C ASP A 76 2.35 15.28 3.88
N THR A 77 3.43 16.03 3.66
CA THR A 77 3.75 16.64 2.36
C THR A 77 4.49 15.70 1.40
N ARG A 78 4.73 14.44 1.77
CA ARG A 78 5.45 13.47 0.93
C ARG A 78 4.75 13.20 -0.40
N LEU A 79 3.42 13.32 -0.42
CA LEU A 79 2.61 13.10 -1.63
C LEU A 79 2.41 14.35 -2.48
N THR A 80 2.76 15.55 -1.99
CA THR A 80 2.51 16.81 -2.70
C THR A 80 3.17 16.83 -4.10
N GLY A 81 4.40 16.31 -4.21
CA GLY A 81 5.10 16.22 -5.49
C GLY A 81 4.33 15.39 -6.52
N SER A 82 3.94 14.17 -6.14
CA SER A 82 3.19 13.25 -7.02
C SER A 82 1.78 13.77 -7.35
N ILE A 83 1.11 14.46 -6.43
CA ILE A 83 -0.20 15.08 -6.65
C ILE A 83 -0.13 16.21 -7.68
N LEU A 84 0.93 17.02 -7.62
CA LEU A 84 1.16 18.08 -8.62
C LEU A 84 1.59 17.48 -9.95
N ALA A 85 2.42 16.43 -9.93
CA ALA A 85 2.84 15.73 -11.13
C ALA A 85 1.65 15.16 -11.92
N SER A 86 0.71 14.51 -11.23
CA SER A 86 -0.50 13.98 -11.89
C SER A 86 -1.34 15.08 -12.54
N LEU A 87 -1.36 16.29 -11.96
CA LEU A 87 -2.04 17.43 -12.55
C LEU A 87 -1.33 17.89 -13.82
N TYR A 88 -0.01 18.07 -13.78
CA TYR A 88 0.76 18.58 -14.93
C TYR A 88 0.84 17.60 -16.10
N LEU A 89 0.83 16.30 -15.79
CA LEU A 89 0.80 15.24 -16.80
C LEU A 89 -0.62 14.94 -17.31
N SER A 90 -1.64 15.63 -16.78
CA SER A 90 -3.01 15.45 -17.22
C SER A 90 -3.24 16.09 -18.60
N ARG A 91 -4.20 15.57 -19.36
CA ARG A 91 -4.64 16.19 -20.62
C ARG A 91 -5.54 17.41 -20.42
N THR A 92 -6.01 17.62 -19.19
CA THR A 92 -6.98 18.65 -18.82
C THR A 92 -6.33 19.95 -18.37
N TYR A 93 -5.03 19.92 -18.09
CA TYR A 93 -4.27 21.09 -17.62
C TYR A 93 -2.99 21.25 -18.42
N THR A 94 -2.73 22.47 -18.90
CA THR A 94 -1.47 22.81 -19.57
C THR A 94 -0.60 23.58 -18.59
N ALA A 95 0.42 22.92 -18.05
CA ALA A 95 1.37 23.56 -17.14
C ALA A 95 2.25 24.56 -17.88
N THR A 96 2.56 25.67 -17.22
CA THR A 96 3.50 26.68 -17.70
C THR A 96 4.94 26.25 -17.44
N VAL A 97 5.88 26.76 -18.25
CA VAL A 97 7.32 26.53 -18.05
C VAL A 97 7.78 26.93 -16.64
N ALA A 98 7.19 28.00 -16.08
CA ALA A 98 7.49 28.45 -14.72
C ALA A 98 7.05 27.43 -13.66
N GLU A 99 5.87 26.83 -13.80
CA GLU A 99 5.39 25.78 -12.89
C GLU A 99 6.21 24.50 -13.01
N LEU A 100 6.53 24.07 -14.24
CA LEU A 100 7.35 22.88 -14.48
C LEU A 100 8.73 23.04 -13.86
N ARG A 101 9.37 24.20 -14.07
CA ARG A 101 10.67 24.52 -13.46
C ARG A 101 10.59 24.53 -11.93
N ALA A 102 9.60 25.20 -11.36
CA ALA A 102 9.42 25.25 -9.91
C ALA A 102 9.18 23.85 -9.31
N TRP A 103 8.45 23.00 -10.03
CA TRP A 103 8.26 21.60 -9.62
C TRP A 103 9.55 20.80 -9.69
N LEU A 104 10.33 20.91 -10.77
CA LEU A 104 11.60 20.19 -10.95
C LEU A 104 12.64 20.62 -9.91
N GLU A 105 12.70 21.91 -9.57
CA GLU A 105 13.59 22.42 -8.53
C GLU A 105 13.26 21.80 -7.15
N ARG A 106 11.98 21.50 -6.88
CA ARG A 106 11.53 20.96 -5.59
C ARG A 106 11.45 19.42 -5.54
N TYR A 107 11.10 18.79 -6.65
CA TYR A 107 10.75 17.37 -6.73
C TYR A 107 11.55 16.62 -7.82
N GLY A 108 12.65 17.19 -8.32
CA GLY A 108 13.45 16.61 -9.42
C GLY A 108 14.06 15.23 -9.16
N SER A 109 14.06 14.75 -7.91
CA SER A 109 14.48 13.38 -7.56
C SER A 109 13.33 12.37 -7.57
N GLN A 110 12.09 12.79 -7.84
CA GLN A 110 10.94 11.91 -7.94
C GLN A 110 10.88 11.21 -9.31
N PRO A 111 10.27 10.01 -9.40
CA PRO A 111 10.16 9.28 -10.67
C PRO A 111 9.45 10.07 -11.77
N ASP A 112 8.55 10.98 -11.40
CA ASP A 112 7.78 11.82 -12.32
C ASP A 112 8.62 12.96 -12.96
N ALA A 113 9.88 13.16 -12.54
CA ALA A 113 10.69 14.26 -13.03
C ALA A 113 11.03 14.15 -14.53
N ASN A 114 11.30 12.95 -15.02
CA ASN A 114 11.60 12.74 -16.44
C ASN A 114 10.41 13.07 -17.36
N PRO A 115 9.19 12.54 -17.13
CA PRO A 115 8.06 12.90 -17.96
C PRO A 115 7.72 14.40 -17.86
N ILE A 116 7.88 15.03 -16.69
CA ILE A 116 7.67 16.47 -16.51
C ILE A 116 8.71 17.31 -17.26
N TYR A 117 9.98 16.90 -17.27
CA TYR A 117 11.04 17.57 -18.03
C TYR A 117 10.83 17.50 -19.55
N SER A 118 10.00 16.55 -20.01
CA SER A 118 9.72 16.32 -21.43
C SER A 118 8.48 17.05 -21.95
N LEU A 119 7.75 17.77 -21.10
CA LEU A 119 6.60 18.63 -21.46
C LEU A 119 7.07 19.97 -22.03
#